data_AF-A0A2D8QC15-F1
#
_entry.id   AF-A0A2D8QC15-F1
#
_cell.length_a   1.000
_cell.length_b   1.000
_cell.length_c   1.000
_cell.angle_alpha   90.00
_cell.angle_beta   90.00
_cell.angle_gamma   90.00
#
_symmetry.space_group_name_H-M   'P 1'
#
loop_
_entity.id
_entity.type
_entity.pdbx_description
1 polymer ?
#
loop_
_entity_poly.entity_id
_entity_poly.type
_entity_poly.pdbx_seq_one_letter_code
_entity_poly.pdbx_strand_id
1 'polypeptide(L)'
;MNDATRRHRDGNGPEAGIRIDRDYLLDTLLALLNTPSPSGYTDGIVHMVGQELERLDIEFDLTRRGAIRAVLRGRERHPARALVA
;
A
#
# COMPACT_ATOMS: atom_id res chain seq x y z
N MET A 1 17.40 -42.09 3.13
CA MET A 1 18.38 -41.10 2.64
C MET A 1 18.13 -40.91 1.16
N ASN A 2 17.31 -39.93 0.77
CA ASN A 2 17.36 -39.35 -0.57
C ASN A 2 16.49 -38.09 -0.67
N ASP A 3 17.20 -37.03 -1.03
CA ASP A 3 16.87 -36.04 -2.06
C ASP A 3 15.71 -35.06 -1.79
N ALA A 4 16.14 -33.94 -1.20
CA ALA A 4 15.48 -32.66 -1.27
C ALA A 4 15.57 -32.09 -2.70
N THR A 5 14.61 -32.45 -3.56
CA THR A 5 14.42 -31.73 -4.82
C THR A 5 12.93 -31.46 -5.07
N ARG A 6 12.57 -30.18 -5.00
CA ARG A 6 11.56 -29.51 -5.82
C ARG A 6 10.15 -30.12 -5.84
N ARG A 7 9.27 -29.59 -4.99
CA ARG A 7 7.87 -29.35 -5.37
C ARG A 7 7.57 -27.87 -5.22
N HIS A 8 8.03 -27.11 -6.20
CA HIS A 8 7.35 -25.88 -6.63
C HIS A 8 5.93 -26.33 -6.96
N ARG A 9 4.99 -26.11 -6.03
CA ARG A 9 3.58 -26.42 -6.29
C ARG A 9 3.07 -25.34 -7.22
N ASP A 10 3.12 -25.64 -8.52
CA ASP A 10 2.23 -25.05 -9.50
C ASP A 10 0.83 -25.61 -9.20
N GLY A 11 0.15 -24.96 -8.25
CA GLY A 11 -1.17 -25.34 -7.77
C GLY A 11 -2.20 -24.33 -8.25
N ASN A 12 -2.86 -24.65 -9.35
CA ASN A 12 -4.10 -24.06 -9.85
C ASN A 12 -5.19 -24.13 -8.75
N GLY A 13 -5.27 -23.10 -7.91
CA GLY A 13 -6.41 -22.76 -7.01
C GLY A 13 -7.21 -21.62 -7.65
N PRO A 14 -8.34 -21.15 -7.08
CA PRO A 14 -9.21 -20.22 -7.79
C PRO A 14 -8.44 -18.92 -8.09
N GLU A 15 -8.08 -18.75 -9.35
CA GLU A 15 -7.56 -17.52 -9.97
C GLU A 15 -8.69 -16.46 -10.00
N ALA A 16 -9.28 -16.17 -8.84
CA ALA A 16 -10.02 -14.93 -8.66
C ALA A 16 -8.96 -13.85 -8.48
N GLY A 17 -8.35 -13.45 -9.60
CA GLY A 17 -7.43 -12.31 -9.64
C GLY A 17 -8.08 -11.16 -8.87
N ILE A 18 -7.35 -10.59 -7.91
CA ILE A 18 -7.83 -9.45 -7.13
C ILE A 18 -8.24 -8.38 -8.14
N ARG A 19 -9.54 -8.07 -8.21
CA ARG A 19 -10.03 -7.01 -9.09
C ARG A 19 -9.57 -5.69 -8.51
N ILE A 20 -8.57 -5.09 -9.15
CA ILE A 20 -8.11 -3.77 -8.80
C ILE A 20 -9.16 -2.75 -9.23
N ASP A 21 -9.58 -1.90 -8.30
CA ASP A 21 -10.43 -0.76 -8.60
C ASP A 21 -9.61 0.30 -9.35
N ARG A 22 -9.77 0.33 -10.66
CA ARG A 22 -9.00 1.21 -11.54
C ARG A 22 -9.46 2.67 -11.44
N ASP A 23 -10.75 2.88 -11.19
CA ASP A 23 -11.32 4.22 -11.13
C ASP A 23 -10.83 4.92 -9.86
N TYR A 24 -10.86 4.21 -8.72
CA TYR A 24 -10.24 4.67 -7.49
C TYR A 24 -8.76 5.03 -7.67
N LEU A 25 -7.95 4.14 -8.29
CA LEU A 25 -6.53 4.41 -8.49
C LEU A 25 -6.27 5.64 -9.37
N LEU A 26 -7.04 5.81 -10.44
CA LEU A 26 -6.91 6.96 -11.33
C LEU A 26 -7.33 8.25 -10.64
N ASP A 27 -8.43 8.24 -9.91
CA ASP A 27 -8.92 9.41 -9.17
C ASP A 27 -7.92 9.82 -8.09
N THR A 28 -7.36 8.87 -7.33
CA THR A 28 -6.29 9.13 -6.35
C THR A 28 -5.05 9.71 -7.02
N LEU A 29 -4.60 9.12 -8.13
CA LEU A 29 -3.42 9.62 -8.86
C LEU A 29 -3.64 11.05 -9.38
N LEU A 30 -4.81 11.33 -9.95
CA LEU A 30 -5.16 12.66 -10.43
C LEU A 30 -5.23 13.66 -9.26
N ALA A 31 -5.79 13.28 -8.11
CA ALA A 31 -5.79 14.13 -6.92
C ALA A 31 -4.36 14.44 -6.43
N LEU A 32 -3.47 13.44 -6.41
CA LEU A 32 -2.06 13.62 -6.06
C LEU A 32 -1.35 14.58 -7.02
N LEU A 33 -1.50 14.38 -8.33
CA LEU A 33 -0.85 15.21 -9.35
C LEU A 33 -1.37 16.65 -9.38
N ASN A 34 -2.64 16.86 -9.03
CA ASN A 34 -3.25 18.19 -8.98
C ASN A 34 -3.01 18.91 -7.64
N THR A 35 -2.44 18.24 -6.64
CA THR A 35 -2.08 18.89 -5.37
C THR A 35 -0.83 19.76 -5.59
N PRO A 36 -0.88 21.09 -5.34
CA PRO A 36 0.28 21.94 -5.52
C PRO A 36 1.40 21.54 -4.57
N SER A 37 2.59 21.25 -5.12
CA SER A 37 3.81 20.99 -4.34
C SER A 37 4.90 21.99 -4.75
N PRO A 38 4.81 23.27 -4.32
CA PRO A 38 5.91 24.21 -4.54
C PRO A 38 7.19 23.63 -3.95
N SER A 39 8.32 23.86 -4.62
CA SER A 39 9.60 23.16 -4.40
C SER A 39 9.86 22.72 -2.95
N GLY A 40 9.79 21.40 -2.71
CA GLY A 40 10.12 20.78 -1.42
C GLY A 40 8.99 20.78 -0.37
N TYR A 41 7.81 21.29 -0.69
CA TYR A 41 6.67 21.32 0.22
C TYR A 41 5.61 20.29 -0.19
N THR A 42 5.53 19.18 0.54
CA THR A 42 4.61 18.06 0.28
C THR A 42 3.49 17.94 1.31
N ASP A 43 3.37 18.88 2.24
CA ASP A 43 2.41 18.82 3.35
C ASP A 43 0.96 18.64 2.89
N GLY A 44 0.60 19.23 1.72
CA GLY A 44 -0.72 19.06 1.12
C GLY A 44 -0.99 17.62 0.71
N ILE A 45 -0.02 16.96 0.06
CA ILE A 45 -0.12 15.54 -0.29
C ILE A 45 -0.16 14.68 0.98
N VAL A 46 0.66 15.01 1.99
CA VAL A 46 0.68 14.27 3.26
C VAL A 46 -0.67 14.31 3.95
N HIS A 47 -1.32 15.47 4.03
CA HIS A 47 -2.66 15.59 4.60
C HIS A 47 -3.69 14.81 3.78
N MET A 48 -3.67 14.94 2.46
CA MET A 48 -4.63 14.24 1.60
C MET A 48 -4.50 12.72 1.71
N VAL A 49 -3.29 12.18 1.69
CA VAL A 49 -3.05 10.74 1.88
C VAL A 49 -3.44 10.31 3.29
N GLY A 50 -3.20 11.14 4.31
CA GLY A 50 -3.65 10.89 5.68
C GLY A 50 -5.17 10.73 5.77
N GLN A 51 -5.93 11.66 5.18
CA GLN A 51 -7.40 11.58 5.14
C GLN A 51 -7.90 10.32 4.40
N GLU A 52 -7.21 9.92 3.34
CA GLU A 52 -7.56 8.72 2.60
C GLU A 52 -7.29 7.45 3.43
N LEU A 53 -6.20 7.41 4.19
CA LEU A 53 -5.91 6.31 5.13
C LEU A 53 -6.95 6.23 6.25
N GLU A 54 -7.41 7.38 6.78
CA GLU A 54 -8.52 7.42 7.74
C GLU A 54 -9.82 6.88 7.14
N ARG A 55 -10.14 7.27 5.89
CA ARG A 55 -11.33 6.78 5.16
C ARG A 55 -11.30 5.27 4.97
N LEU A 56 -10.12 4.69 4.80
CA LEU A 56 -9.89 3.26 4.66
C LEU A 56 -9.77 2.51 6.00
N ASP A 57 -9.90 3.21 7.13
CA ASP A 57 -9.71 2.65 8.49
C ASP A 57 -8.31 2.03 8.68
N ILE A 58 -7.29 2.71 8.15
CA ILE A 58 -5.89 2.29 8.25
C ILE A 58 -5.15 3.22 9.21
N GLU A 59 -4.67 2.66 10.33
CA GLU A 59 -3.81 3.37 11.26
C GLU A 59 -2.49 3.80 10.59
N PHE A 60 -2.12 5.06 10.80
CA PHE A 60 -0.86 5.62 10.32
C PHE A 60 -0.26 6.64 11.30
N ASP A 61 1.03 6.89 11.14
CA ASP A 61 1.76 7.94 11.83
C ASP A 61 2.64 8.73 10.87
N LEU A 62 2.96 9.97 11.25
CA LEU A 62 3.91 10.82 10.53
C LEU A 62 5.25 10.86 11.26
N THR A 63 6.32 10.66 10.51
CA THR A 63 7.67 10.93 11.03
C THR A 63 7.90 12.44 11.14
N ARG A 64 8.90 12.86 11.93
CA ARG A 64 9.33 14.27 12.04
C ARG A 64 9.74 14.92 10.71
N ARG A 65 9.97 14.14 9.66
CA ARG A 65 10.34 14.60 8.31
C ARG A 65 9.18 14.51 7.31
N GLY A 66 7.96 14.24 7.77
CA GLY A 66 6.77 14.21 6.92
C GLY A 66 6.52 12.89 6.19
N ALA A 67 7.34 11.85 6.38
CA ALA A 67 7.05 10.53 5.82
C ALA A 67 5.87 9.87 6.55
N ILE A 68 4.93 9.31 5.79
CA ILE A 68 3.80 8.52 6.29
C ILE A 68 4.25 7.08 6.53
N ARG A 69 3.87 6.52 7.68
CA ARG A 69 3.99 5.10 7.98
C ARG A 69 2.61 4.53 8.33
N ALA A 70 2.10 3.67 7.46
CA ALA A 70 0.81 3.01 7.63
C ALA A 70 0.98 1.49 7.73
N VAL A 71 0.13 0.81 8.49
CA VAL A 71 0.19 -0.65 8.64
C VAL A 71 -1.16 -1.29 8.41
N LEU A 72 -1.31 -1.99 7.28
CA LEU A 72 -2.47 -2.84 7.04
C LEU A 72 -2.29 -4.20 7.74
N ARG A 73 -3.10 -4.47 8.76
CA ARG A 73 -3.04 -5.73 9.51
C ARG A 73 -3.62 -6.88 8.69
N GLY A 74 -2.84 -7.95 8.54
CA GLY A 74 -3.34 -9.21 8.01
C GLY A 74 -4.18 -9.96 9.04
N ARG A 75 -4.98 -10.93 8.58
CA ARG A 75 -5.81 -11.79 9.45
C ARG A 75 -4.99 -12.63 10.43
N GLU A 76 -3.76 -12.96 10.06
CA GLU A 76 -2.83 -13.76 10.86
C GLU A 76 -1.50 -13.03 11.02
N ARG A 77 -0.79 -13.33 12.11
CA ARG A 77 0.50 -12.71 12.42
C ARG A 77 1.63 -13.39 11.64
N HIS A 78 2.04 -12.74 10.55
CA HIS A 78 3.18 -13.12 9.71
C HIS A 78 4.26 -12.02 9.73
N PRO A 79 5.50 -12.31 9.30
CA PRO A 79 6.50 -11.27 9.06
C PRO A 79 5.93 -10.16 8.16
N ALA A 80 6.24 -8.91 8.49
CA ALA A 80 5.75 -7.77 7.73
C ALA A 80 6.29 -7.80 6.30
N ARG A 81 5.44 -7.42 5.35
CA ARG A 81 5.84 -7.10 3.97
C ARG A 81 5.87 -5.59 3.87
N ALA A 82 7.02 -5.03 3.51
CA ALA A 82 7.20 -3.58 3.38
C ALA A 82 7.20 -3.18 1.90
N LEU A 83 6.61 -2.02 1.63
CA LEU A 83 6.67 -1.34 0.34
C LEU A 83 7.23 0.06 0.57
N VAL A 84 8.15 0.50 -0.28
CA VAL A 84 8.78 1.82 -0.24
C VAL A 84 8.70 2.40 -1.65
N ALA A 85 8.31 3.67 -1.77
CA ALA A 85 8.13 4.40 -3.02
C ALA A 85 8.71 5.81 -2.91
#